data_AF-A0A8I1RLN2-F1
#
_entry.id   AF-A0A8I1RLN2-F1
#
_cell.length_a   1.000
_cell.length_b   1.000
_cell.length_c   1.000
_cell.angle_alpha   90.00
_cell.angle_beta   90.00
_cell.angle_gamma   90.00
#
_symmetry.space_group_name_H-M   'P 1'
#
loop_
_entity.id
_entity.type
_entity.pdbx_description
1 polymer ?
#
loop_
_entity_poly.entity_id
_entity_poly.type
_entity_poly.pdbx_seq_one_letter_code
_entity_poly.pdbx_strand_id
1 'polypeptide(L)'
;MLPDRYAWLAREPGPRMLVEALKMYGTFEKPGSANNPTILAWAKEVGGEVEDVFLADSIPWCGLFMAVVAKRAGEEPPAHPLWALSWSAFGAKAGTPALGDVLVFTRNGGGHVALYVGDDHDAFHCLGGNQSDRVCVTRIAKSRLYTARRPLYRVQPANVRSIHLDTAGALSLNEA
;
A
#
# COMPACT_ATOMS: atom_id res chain seq x y z
N MET A 1 -1.40 -5.38 -16.34
CA MET A 1 -0.36 -6.43 -16.15
C MET A 1 0.77 -5.84 -15.32
N LEU A 2 1.43 -6.64 -14.48
CA LEU A 2 2.63 -6.19 -13.76
C LEU A 2 3.79 -5.98 -14.75
N PRO A 3 4.64 -4.96 -14.57
CA PRO A 3 5.90 -4.85 -15.28
C PRO A 3 6.78 -6.09 -15.05
N ASP A 4 7.58 -6.49 -16.05
CA ASP A 4 8.36 -7.74 -16.03
C ASP A 4 9.19 -7.92 -14.75
N ARG A 5 9.81 -6.85 -14.27
CA ARG A 5 10.60 -6.86 -13.03
C ARG A 5 9.82 -7.21 -11.76
N TYR A 6 8.50 -7.08 -11.79
CA TYR A 6 7.59 -7.41 -10.71
C TYR A 6 6.69 -8.60 -11.05
N ALA A 7 6.80 -9.19 -12.25
CA ALA A 7 5.92 -10.26 -12.69
C ALA A 7 6.00 -11.51 -11.79
N TRP A 8 7.10 -11.69 -11.06
CA TRP A 8 7.25 -12.75 -10.07
C TRP A 8 6.28 -12.62 -8.89
N LEU A 9 5.81 -11.41 -8.54
CA LEU A 9 4.83 -11.19 -7.48
C LEU A 9 3.52 -11.93 -7.74
N ALA A 10 3.13 -12.11 -9.01
CA ALA A 10 1.91 -12.84 -9.37
C ALA A 10 1.95 -14.33 -8.99
N ARG A 11 3.14 -14.86 -8.66
CA ARG A 11 3.34 -16.26 -8.24
C ARG A 11 3.57 -16.41 -6.73
N GLU A 12 3.65 -15.30 -5.99
CA GLU A 12 3.83 -15.36 -4.54
C GLU A 12 2.53 -15.86 -3.88
N PRO A 13 2.57 -16.94 -3.08
CA PRO A 13 1.38 -17.50 -2.44
C PRO A 13 0.89 -16.65 -1.26
N GLY A 14 1.63 -15.61 -0.88
CA GLY A 14 1.37 -14.77 0.27
C GLY A 14 2.38 -13.62 0.38
N PRO A 15 2.36 -12.87 1.49
CA PRO A 15 1.31 -12.88 2.52
C PRO A 15 -0.04 -12.40 1.96
N ARG A 16 -1.14 -12.68 2.69
CA ARG A 16 -2.51 -12.45 2.19
C ARG A 16 -2.77 -11.02 1.73
N MET A 17 -2.29 -10.01 2.47
CA MET A 17 -2.41 -8.61 2.05
C MET A 17 -1.78 -8.33 0.68
N LEU A 18 -0.61 -8.92 0.38
CA LEU A 18 0.01 -8.79 -0.94
C LEU A 18 -0.87 -9.40 -2.04
N VAL A 19 -1.39 -10.61 -1.80
CA VAL A 19 -2.26 -11.31 -2.77
C VAL A 19 -3.52 -10.50 -3.05
N GLU A 20 -4.16 -9.93 -2.03
CA GLU A 20 -5.34 -9.08 -2.22
C GLU A 20 -5.00 -7.77 -2.94
N ALA A 21 -3.88 -7.12 -2.59
CA ALA A 21 -3.43 -5.89 -3.24
C ALA A 21 -3.16 -6.08 -4.74
N LEU A 22 -2.55 -7.20 -5.14
CA LEU A 22 -2.22 -7.50 -6.53
C LEU A 22 -3.46 -7.65 -7.42
N LYS A 23 -4.61 -8.12 -6.88
CA LYS A 23 -5.88 -8.20 -7.62
C LYS A 23 -6.40 -6.83 -8.06
N MET A 24 -5.97 -5.77 -7.38
CA MET A 24 -6.41 -4.39 -7.61
C MET A 24 -5.39 -3.57 -8.40
N TYR A 25 -4.25 -4.17 -8.78
CA TYR A 25 -3.19 -3.50 -9.52
C TYR A 25 -3.70 -2.87 -10.82
N GLY A 26 -3.32 -1.62 -11.07
CA GLY A 26 -3.72 -0.89 -12.26
C GLY A 26 -5.10 -0.25 -12.18
N THR A 27 -5.75 -0.21 -11.02
CA THR A 27 -6.92 0.66 -10.81
C THR A 27 -6.47 2.12 -10.84
N PHE A 28 -7.10 2.96 -11.65
CA PHE A 28 -6.83 4.41 -11.77
C PHE A 28 -7.99 5.22 -11.21
N GLU A 29 -7.75 6.35 -10.56
CA GLU A 29 -8.82 7.34 -10.33
C GLU A 29 -9.30 7.95 -11.65
N LYS A 30 -10.44 8.67 -11.60
CA LYS A 30 -10.96 9.40 -12.75
C LYS A 30 -10.48 10.85 -12.73
N PRO A 31 -9.99 11.39 -13.85
CA PRO A 31 -9.54 12.77 -13.90
C PRO A 31 -10.73 13.75 -13.79
N GLY A 32 -10.46 14.93 -13.24
CA GLY A 32 -11.42 16.02 -13.17
C GLY A 32 -12.43 15.84 -12.04
N SER A 33 -13.72 16.05 -12.33
CA SER A 33 -14.80 15.95 -11.35
C SER A 33 -15.50 14.58 -11.32
N ALA A 34 -15.10 13.66 -12.20
CA ALA A 34 -15.61 12.30 -12.22
C ALA A 34 -14.92 11.46 -11.13
N ASN A 35 -15.60 10.41 -10.67
CA ASN A 35 -15.03 9.47 -9.70
C ASN A 35 -14.98 8.05 -10.26
N ASN A 36 -13.97 7.27 -9.88
CA ASN A 36 -13.92 5.84 -10.14
C ASN A 36 -14.91 5.10 -9.20
N PRO A 37 -15.95 4.45 -9.75
CA PRO A 37 -16.93 3.73 -8.93
C PRO A 37 -16.32 2.57 -8.13
N THR A 38 -15.22 1.97 -8.59
CA THR A 38 -14.49 0.94 -7.85
C THR A 38 -13.83 1.50 -6.58
N ILE A 39 -13.20 2.67 -6.66
CA ILE A 39 -12.55 3.29 -5.50
C ILE A 39 -13.61 3.70 -4.47
N LEU A 40 -14.72 4.30 -4.93
CA LEU A 40 -15.86 4.61 -4.05
C LEU A 40 -16.49 3.35 -3.44
N ALA A 41 -16.55 2.25 -4.18
CA ALA A 41 -17.05 0.98 -3.65
C ALA A 41 -16.14 0.41 -2.55
N TRP A 42 -14.82 0.66 -2.59
CA TRP A 42 -13.93 0.27 -1.49
C TRP A 42 -14.26 1.01 -0.19
N ALA A 43 -14.64 2.30 -0.26
CA ALA A 43 -15.04 3.03 0.93
C ALA A 43 -16.27 2.41 1.60
N LYS A 44 -17.28 2.07 0.78
CA LYS A 44 -18.48 1.33 1.24
C LYS A 44 -18.14 -0.05 1.78
N GLU A 45 -17.21 -0.76 1.12
CA GLU A 45 -16.77 -2.08 1.57
C GLU A 45 -16.06 -1.99 2.92
N VAL A 46 -15.21 -0.99 3.14
CA VAL A 46 -14.56 -0.76 4.44
C VAL A 46 -15.61 -0.40 5.50
N GLY A 47 -16.52 0.53 5.19
CA GLY A 47 -17.65 0.92 6.02
C GLY A 47 -17.28 1.85 7.19
N GLY A 48 -18.28 2.18 8.02
CA GLY A 48 -18.13 3.08 9.16
C GLY A 48 -17.77 4.50 8.72
N GLU A 49 -16.97 5.20 9.54
CA GLU A 49 -16.54 6.58 9.25
C GLU A 49 -15.89 6.72 7.87
N VAL A 50 -15.23 5.66 7.37
CA VAL A 50 -14.60 5.67 6.03
C VAL A 50 -15.63 5.88 4.93
N GLU A 51 -16.77 5.20 5.00
CA GLU A 51 -17.85 5.36 4.02
C GLU A 51 -18.47 6.76 4.09
N ASP A 52 -18.60 7.32 5.29
CA ASP A 52 -19.22 8.62 5.51
C ASP A 52 -18.36 9.79 5.02
N VAL A 53 -17.03 9.67 5.11
CA VAL A 53 -16.09 10.78 4.81
C VAL A 53 -15.42 10.66 3.44
N PHE A 54 -15.29 9.46 2.87
CA PHE A 54 -14.67 9.27 1.55
C PHE A 54 -15.71 9.38 0.44
N LEU A 55 -15.92 10.60 -0.07
CA LEU A 55 -16.99 10.92 -1.02
C LEU A 55 -16.50 11.13 -2.46
N ALA A 56 -15.19 11.21 -2.68
CA ALA A 56 -14.60 11.41 -4.01
C ALA A 56 -13.21 10.76 -4.10
N ASP A 57 -12.84 10.25 -5.28
CA ASP A 57 -11.50 9.67 -5.50
C ASP A 57 -10.39 10.71 -5.62
N SER A 58 -10.73 12.00 -5.70
CA SER A 58 -9.79 13.11 -5.52
C SER A 58 -9.31 13.29 -4.06
N ILE A 59 -9.96 12.63 -3.09
CA ILE A 59 -9.48 12.54 -1.72
C ILE A 59 -8.32 11.54 -1.68
N PRO A 60 -7.18 11.86 -1.02
CA PRO A 60 -6.06 10.93 -0.95
C PRO A 60 -6.47 9.53 -0.47
N TRP A 61 -6.25 8.51 -1.32
CA TRP A 61 -6.82 7.17 -1.12
C TRP A 61 -5.77 6.06 -0.93
N CYS A 62 -4.52 6.41 -0.62
CA CYS A 62 -3.50 5.41 -0.22
C CYS A 62 -3.94 4.65 1.04
N GLY A 63 -4.49 5.35 2.03
CA GLY A 63 -5.05 4.77 3.25
C GLY A 63 -6.29 3.90 2.98
N LEU A 64 -7.21 4.38 2.13
CA LEU A 64 -8.38 3.60 1.70
C LEU A 64 -7.98 2.28 1.04
N PHE A 65 -7.03 2.33 0.10
CA PHE A 65 -6.50 1.15 -0.56
C PHE A 65 -5.96 0.15 0.45
N MET A 66 -5.14 0.61 1.41
CA MET A 66 -4.61 -0.26 2.45
C MET A 66 -5.71 -0.83 3.36
N ALA A 67 -6.76 -0.06 3.65
CA ALA A 67 -7.88 -0.47 4.48
C ALA A 67 -8.67 -1.63 3.84
N VAL A 68 -9.01 -1.51 2.55
CA VAL A 68 -9.71 -2.58 1.82
C VAL A 68 -8.82 -3.82 1.64
N VAL A 69 -7.49 -3.63 1.43
CA VAL A 69 -6.53 -4.73 1.41
C VAL A 69 -6.50 -5.49 2.74
N ALA A 70 -6.38 -4.77 3.87
CA ALA A 70 -6.36 -5.36 5.20
C ALA A 70 -7.66 -6.14 5.47
N LYS A 71 -8.82 -5.50 5.23
CA LYS A 71 -10.14 -6.13 5.40
C LYS A 71 -10.28 -7.43 4.62
N ARG A 72 -9.91 -7.43 3.33
CA ARG A 72 -9.96 -8.63 2.47
C ARG A 72 -8.95 -9.71 2.89
N ALA A 73 -7.83 -9.31 3.46
CA ALA A 73 -6.84 -10.23 4.03
C ALA A 73 -7.27 -10.80 5.40
N GLY A 74 -8.35 -10.29 6.00
CA GLY A 74 -8.80 -10.66 7.35
C GLY A 74 -7.99 -9.99 8.46
N GLU A 75 -7.33 -8.87 8.15
CA GLU A 75 -6.60 -8.03 9.09
C GLU A 75 -7.46 -6.82 9.47
N GLU A 76 -7.30 -6.31 10.69
CA GLU A 76 -8.00 -5.12 11.16
C GLU A 76 -7.19 -3.85 10.80
N PRO A 77 -7.76 -2.89 10.05
CA PRO A 77 -7.13 -1.59 9.82
C PRO A 77 -6.93 -0.80 11.12
N PRO A 78 -6.05 0.23 11.14
CA PRO A 78 -5.99 1.16 12.27
C PRO A 78 -7.27 2.01 12.36
N ALA A 79 -7.51 2.66 13.50
CA ALA A 79 -8.74 3.39 13.79
C ALA A 79 -9.10 4.50 12.77
N HIS A 80 -8.11 5.17 12.17
CA HIS A 80 -8.32 6.22 11.17
C HIS A 80 -7.61 5.86 9.86
N PRO A 81 -8.11 4.85 9.13
CA PRO A 81 -7.30 4.17 8.11
C PRO A 81 -7.13 5.00 6.82
N LEU A 82 -7.92 6.05 6.61
CA LEU A 82 -7.69 7.02 5.53
C LEU A 82 -6.41 7.85 5.76
N TRP A 83 -6.02 8.07 7.02
CA TRP A 83 -4.81 8.82 7.34
C TRP A 83 -3.59 7.90 7.35
N ALA A 84 -2.68 8.10 6.39
CA ALA A 84 -1.52 7.24 6.21
C ALA A 84 -0.67 7.03 7.48
N LEU A 85 -0.48 8.06 8.32
CA LEU A 85 0.32 7.93 9.55
C LEU A 85 -0.38 7.09 10.64
N SER A 86 -1.71 6.93 10.59
CA SER A 86 -2.46 6.03 11.49
C SER A 86 -1.99 4.57 11.38
N TRP A 87 -1.52 4.18 10.19
CA TRP A 87 -0.96 2.86 9.94
C TRP A 87 0.31 2.54 10.73
N SER A 88 0.93 3.53 11.39
CA SER A 88 2.02 3.26 12.34
C SER A 88 1.59 2.41 13.55
N ALA A 89 0.28 2.34 13.84
CA ALA A 89 -0.31 1.51 14.88
C ALA A 89 -0.70 0.10 14.40
N PHE A 90 -0.68 -0.18 13.10
CA PHE A 90 -1.07 -1.47 12.53
C PHE A 90 -0.12 -2.60 12.96
N GLY A 91 -0.64 -3.78 13.29
CA GLY A 91 0.16 -4.98 13.55
C GLY A 91 1.29 -4.79 14.58
N ALA A 92 2.48 -5.35 14.33
CA ALA A 92 3.69 -5.17 15.14
C ALA A 92 4.81 -4.44 14.37
N LYS A 93 5.80 -3.88 15.07
CA LYS A 93 7.00 -3.31 14.41
C LYS A 93 7.76 -4.43 13.67
N ALA A 94 8.09 -4.21 12.39
CA ALA A 94 8.68 -5.24 11.53
C ALA A 94 10.18 -5.50 11.76
N GLY A 95 10.90 -4.54 12.34
CA GLY A 95 12.37 -4.54 12.33
C GLY A 95 12.87 -4.29 10.91
N THR A 96 13.45 -5.31 10.28
CA THR A 96 13.81 -5.27 8.86
C THR A 96 12.55 -5.48 7.99
N PRO A 97 12.26 -4.55 7.05
CA PRO A 97 11.15 -4.70 6.11
C PRO A 97 11.24 -5.99 5.28
N ALA A 98 10.09 -6.62 5.08
CA ALA A 98 9.92 -7.85 4.33
C ALA A 98 8.64 -7.84 3.49
N LEU A 99 8.55 -8.78 2.54
CA LEU A 99 7.45 -8.92 1.60
C LEU A 99 6.08 -8.81 2.30
N GLY A 100 5.29 -7.82 1.90
CA GLY A 100 3.95 -7.53 2.42
C GLY A 100 3.88 -6.80 3.76
N ASP A 101 5.00 -6.33 4.30
CA ASP A 101 4.96 -5.37 5.41
C ASP A 101 4.33 -4.06 4.95
N VAL A 102 3.57 -3.42 5.85
CA VAL A 102 3.02 -2.08 5.66
C VAL A 102 4.11 -1.07 5.97
N LEU A 103 4.49 -0.29 4.95
CA LEU A 103 5.43 0.80 5.08
C LEU A 103 4.69 2.13 5.18
N VAL A 104 5.02 2.90 6.19
CA VAL A 104 4.52 4.25 6.41
C VAL A 104 5.65 5.22 6.16
N PHE A 105 5.38 6.24 5.36
CA PHE A 105 6.34 7.26 4.96
C PHE A 105 5.86 8.64 5.38
N THR A 106 6.80 9.54 5.62
CA THR A 106 6.54 10.98 5.77
C THR A 106 6.96 11.73 4.50
N ARG A 107 6.25 12.82 4.21
CA ARG A 107 6.57 13.75 3.13
C ARG A 107 6.12 15.16 3.49
N ASN A 108 6.60 16.14 2.73
CA ASN A 108 6.01 17.47 2.81
C ASN A 108 4.52 17.38 2.40
N GLY A 109 3.63 17.88 3.26
CA GLY A 109 2.18 17.79 3.04
C GLY A 109 1.49 16.51 3.53
N GLY A 110 2.17 15.60 4.26
CA GLY A 110 1.49 14.50 4.94
C GLY A 110 2.27 13.18 5.01
N GLY A 111 1.55 12.07 5.06
CA GLY A 111 2.11 10.72 5.02
C GLY A 111 1.76 9.97 3.74
N HIS A 112 2.39 8.82 3.56
CA HIS A 112 1.99 7.82 2.56
C HIS A 112 2.05 6.42 3.18
N VAL A 113 1.23 5.50 2.71
CA VAL A 113 1.22 4.11 3.17
C VAL A 113 1.10 3.16 1.98
N ALA A 114 1.91 2.10 1.99
CA ALA A 114 1.94 1.09 0.93
C ALA A 114 2.52 -0.23 1.44
N LEU A 115 2.41 -1.30 0.66
CA LEU A 115 3.04 -2.58 0.94
C LEU A 115 4.47 -2.64 0.39
N TYR A 116 5.42 -3.14 1.18
CA TYR A 116 6.74 -3.50 0.70
C TYR A 116 6.64 -4.68 -0.29
N VAL A 117 7.26 -4.51 -1.46
CA VAL A 117 7.47 -5.60 -2.45
C VAL A 117 8.94 -5.84 -2.79
N GLY A 118 9.84 -5.02 -2.24
CA GLY A 118 11.29 -5.14 -2.38
C GLY A 118 11.98 -3.84 -2.03
N ASP A 119 13.31 -3.84 -2.12
CA ASP A 119 14.13 -2.65 -2.00
C ASP A 119 15.38 -2.75 -2.87
N ASP A 120 15.92 -1.60 -3.25
CA ASP A 120 17.24 -1.46 -3.85
C ASP A 120 18.15 -0.64 -2.92
N HIS A 121 19.30 -0.20 -3.40
CA HIS A 121 20.23 0.59 -2.58
C HIS A 121 19.57 1.84 -1.96
N ASP A 122 18.78 2.57 -2.73
CA ASP A 122 18.28 3.91 -2.37
C ASP A 122 16.82 3.91 -1.89
N ALA A 123 16.03 2.92 -2.31
CA ALA A 123 14.57 2.98 -2.21
C ALA A 123 13.93 1.67 -1.76
N PHE A 124 12.76 1.81 -1.14
CA PHE A 124 11.77 0.75 -1.09
C PHE A 124 10.94 0.76 -2.38
N HIS A 125 10.60 -0.43 -2.86
CA HIS A 125 9.63 -0.63 -3.92
C HIS A 125 8.30 -0.97 -3.26
N CYS A 126 7.30 -0.13 -3.52
CA CYS A 126 6.07 -0.10 -2.74
C CYS A 126 4.84 -0.30 -3.63
N LEU A 127 4.09 -1.38 -3.39
CA LEU A 127 2.76 -1.57 -3.98
C LEU A 127 1.73 -0.80 -3.16
N GLY A 128 1.18 0.27 -3.73
CA GLY A 128 0.25 1.16 -3.03
C GLY A 128 -0.79 1.77 -3.95
N GLY A 129 -1.87 2.26 -3.33
CA GLY A 129 -2.89 3.08 -3.97
C GLY A 129 -2.53 4.56 -3.96
N ASN A 130 -3.20 5.32 -4.81
CA ASN A 130 -2.94 6.73 -5.06
C ASN A 130 -1.46 7.04 -5.34
N GLN A 131 -0.84 6.20 -6.17
CA GLN A 131 0.53 6.35 -6.63
C GLN A 131 0.52 6.76 -8.12
N SER A 132 0.63 8.06 -8.39
CA SER A 132 0.35 8.69 -9.68
C SER A 132 -1.06 8.32 -10.14
N ASP A 133 -2.04 8.62 -9.28
CA ASP A 133 -3.47 8.44 -9.53
C ASP A 133 -3.88 6.98 -9.78
N ARG A 134 -3.09 6.01 -9.29
CA ARG A 134 -3.35 4.58 -9.51
C ARG A 134 -2.82 3.65 -8.42
N VAL A 135 -3.26 2.40 -8.47
CA VAL A 135 -2.62 1.27 -7.78
C VAL A 135 -1.43 0.81 -8.63
N CYS A 136 -0.20 1.03 -8.15
CA CYS A 136 1.00 0.57 -8.84
C CYS A 136 2.16 0.29 -7.89
N VAL A 137 3.34 -0.05 -8.45
CA VAL A 137 4.59 -0.13 -7.69
C VAL A 137 5.41 1.14 -7.92
N THR A 138 5.80 1.81 -6.84
CA THR A 138 6.58 3.06 -6.85
C THR A 138 7.83 2.93 -6.00
N ARG A 139 8.94 3.54 -6.44
CA ARG A 139 10.18 3.65 -5.65
C ARG A 139 10.06 4.83 -4.70
N ILE A 140 10.19 4.59 -3.40
CA ILE A 140 10.14 5.62 -2.35
C ILE A 140 11.46 5.58 -1.57
N ALA A 141 12.11 6.72 -1.45
CA ALA A 141 13.44 6.83 -0.84
C ALA A 141 13.45 6.25 0.60
N LYS A 142 14.48 5.47 0.94
CA LYS A 142 14.62 4.85 2.26
C LYS A 142 14.62 5.89 3.39
N SER A 143 15.15 7.08 3.15
CA SER A 143 15.18 8.21 4.09
C SER A 143 13.79 8.75 4.47
N ARG A 144 12.75 8.45 3.70
CA ARG A 144 11.36 8.86 3.98
C ARG A 144 10.59 7.86 4.84
N LEU A 145 11.17 6.70 5.13
CA LEU A 145 10.51 5.68 5.94
C LEU A 145 10.30 6.19 7.37
N TYR A 146 9.05 6.24 7.79
CA TYR A 146 8.67 6.54 9.17
C TYR A 146 8.63 5.28 10.02
N THR A 147 7.93 4.24 9.56
CA THR A 147 7.92 2.94 10.23
C THR A 147 7.51 1.81 9.28
N ALA A 148 7.97 0.61 9.58
CA ALA A 148 7.55 -0.63 8.93
C ALA A 148 6.77 -1.48 9.92
N ARG A 149 5.58 -1.95 9.51
CA ARG A 149 4.64 -2.69 10.33
C ARG A 149 4.30 -4.03 9.69
N ARG A 150 4.33 -5.09 10.47
CA ARG A 150 4.04 -6.45 10.02
C ARG A 150 2.68 -6.90 10.55
N PRO A 151 1.82 -7.53 9.73
CA PRO A 151 0.61 -8.18 10.21
C PRO A 151 0.90 -9.17 11.34
N LEU A 152 -0.05 -9.35 12.25
CA LEU A 152 0.09 -10.28 13.38
C LEU A 152 -0.22 -11.71 12.94
N TYR A 153 0.70 -12.31 12.18
CA TYR A 153 0.53 -13.67 11.70
C TYR A 153 0.45 -14.67 12.86
N ARG A 154 -0.59 -15.53 12.86
CA ARG A 154 -0.60 -16.73 13.71
C ARG A 154 0.52 -17.69 13.33
N VAL A 155 0.72 -17.86 12.02
CA VAL A 155 1.85 -18.57 11.41
C VAL A 155 2.34 -17.69 10.26
N GLN A 156 3.55 -17.16 10.38
CA GLN A 156 4.12 -16.29 9.36
C GLN A 156 4.37 -17.11 8.07
N PRO A 157 3.90 -16.64 6.89
CA PRO A 157 4.22 -17.28 5.63
C PRO A 157 5.73 -17.31 5.36
N ALA A 158 6.24 -18.43 4.86
CA ALA A 158 7.67 -18.63 4.63
C ALA A 158 8.29 -17.63 3.63
N ASN A 159 7.45 -17.04 2.78
CA ASN A 159 7.87 -16.08 1.76
C ASN A 159 7.91 -14.62 2.27
N VAL A 160 7.55 -14.35 3.52
CA VAL A 160 7.82 -13.06 4.20
C VAL A 160 9.32 -12.95 4.45
N ARG A 161 10.01 -12.28 3.51
CA ARG A 161 11.47 -12.09 3.49
C ARG A 161 11.80 -10.74 2.83
N SER A 162 13.00 -10.22 3.07
CA SER A 162 13.50 -9.07 2.30
C SER A 162 13.79 -9.51 0.86
N ILE A 163 13.49 -8.63 -0.09
CA ILE A 163 13.65 -8.85 -1.52
C ILE A 163 14.51 -7.71 -2.06
N HIS A 164 15.74 -8.04 -2.45
CA HIS A 164 16.63 -7.06 -3.08
C HIS A 164 16.42 -7.06 -4.59
N LEU A 165 16.15 -5.89 -5.14
CA LEU A 165 15.90 -5.65 -6.56
C LEU A 165 17.00 -4.76 -7.13
N ASP A 166 17.21 -4.86 -8.44
CA ASP A 166 18.10 -3.92 -9.14
C ASP A 166 17.53 -2.50 -9.11
N THR A 167 18.40 -1.49 -9.04
CA THR A 167 17.97 -0.09 -9.15
C THR A 167 17.48 0.19 -10.56
N ALA A 168 16.20 0.57 -10.73
CA ALA A 168 15.70 1.09 -11.99
C ALA A 168 14.45 1.96 -11.81
N GLY A 169 14.34 3.05 -12.58
CA GLY A 169 13.27 4.04 -12.49
C GLY A 169 13.62 5.19 -11.53
N ALA A 170 12.82 6.26 -11.54
CA ALA A 170 13.04 7.43 -10.69
C ALA A 170 12.52 7.22 -9.25
N LEU A 171 13.09 7.97 -8.30
CA LEU A 171 12.53 8.10 -6.95
C LEU A 171 11.28 8.98 -6.99
N SER A 172 10.26 8.58 -6.24
CA SER A 172 9.09 9.40 -6.01
C SER A 172 9.40 10.60 -5.11
N LEU A 173 8.95 11.78 -5.53
CA LEU A 173 8.96 13.02 -4.73
C LEU A 173 7.61 13.22 -4.01
N ASN A 174 6.53 12.78 -4.64
CA ASN A 174 5.17 12.73 -4.12
C ASN A 174 4.46 11.56 -4.81
N GLU A 175 3.72 10.77 -4.03
CA GLU A 175 3.01 9.60 -4.52
C GLU A 175 1.68 9.94 -5.16
N ALA A 176 0.92 10.92 -4.63
CA ALA A 176 -0.31 11.39 -5.29
C ALA A 176 0.06 12.37 -6.40
#